data_AF-A0A1Q7N9D0-F1
#
_entry.id   AF-A0A1Q7N9D0-F1
#
_cell.length_a   1.000
_cell.length_b   1.000
_cell.length_c   1.000
_cell.angle_alpha   90.00
_cell.angle_beta   90.00
_cell.angle_gamma   90.00
#
_symmetry.space_group_name_H-M   'P 1'
#
loop_
_entity.id
_entity.type
_entity.pdbx_description
1 polymer ?
#
loop_
_entity_poly.entity_id
_entity_poly.type
_entity_poly.pdbx_seq_one_letter_code
_entity_poly.pdbx_strand_id
1 'polypeptide(L)'
;MATLDSLSDLLQDEIKDIYDAEKQLTKALPKLAKKATAPELREAFEEHLQQTEEHIARLEQVFDQMGMPVRGKKCEAMQHLIAEGNDMIGEAEDDATRDALMIAAAQKCEHYEIASYGTIRVWANLLGKTEVATLFEDTLEEEKEADQKLTQIAESCVNQQAAESGEGEEEEEERPRQVRAASRGRQGAADRGRSRSRQLA
;
A
#
# COMPACT_ATOMS: atom_id res chain seq x y z
N MET A 1 4.98 27.36 16.19
CA MET A 1 3.66 26.83 15.76
C MET A 1 2.60 27.77 16.27
N ALA A 2 1.58 28.08 15.46
CA ALA A 2 0.38 28.73 15.96
C ALA A 2 -0.31 27.77 16.95
N THR A 3 -0.98 28.31 17.97
CA THR A 3 -1.78 27.49 18.90
C THR A 3 -3.09 27.10 18.24
N LEU A 4 -3.53 25.86 18.44
CA LEU A 4 -4.79 25.32 17.92
C LEU A 4 -5.79 25.27 19.08
N ASP A 5 -6.51 26.36 19.27
CA ASP A 5 -7.33 26.56 20.48
C ASP A 5 -8.84 26.43 20.20
N SER A 6 -9.23 26.22 18.95
CA SER A 6 -10.63 26.09 18.54
C SER A 6 -10.83 25.12 17.38
N LEU A 7 -12.08 24.65 17.20
CA LEU A 7 -12.46 23.82 16.05
C LEU A 7 -12.27 24.56 14.71
N SER A 8 -12.39 25.89 14.72
CA SER A 8 -12.11 26.73 13.56
C SER A 8 -10.62 26.68 13.20
N ASP A 9 -9.73 26.72 14.19
CA ASP A 9 -8.28 26.61 13.95
C ASP A 9 -7.92 25.22 13.44
N LEU A 10 -8.51 24.17 14.02
CA LEU A 10 -8.34 22.79 13.55
C LEU A 10 -8.78 22.63 12.10
N LEU A 11 -9.97 23.14 11.73
CA LEU A 11 -10.44 23.10 10.36
C LEU A 11 -9.50 23.83 9.40
N GLN A 12 -9.08 25.04 9.75
CA GLN A 12 -8.17 25.83 8.92
C GLN A 12 -6.79 25.19 8.78
N ASP A 13 -6.31 24.53 9.83
CA ASP A 13 -5.03 23.82 9.81
C ASP A 13 -5.12 22.57 8.93
N GLU A 14 -6.18 21.78 9.06
CA GLU A 14 -6.37 20.56 8.26
C GLU A 14 -6.59 20.85 6.77
N ILE A 15 -7.34 21.91 6.41
CA ILE A 15 -7.47 22.37 5.01
C ILE A 15 -6.10 22.65 4.38
N LYS A 16 -5.16 23.21 5.15
CA LYS A 16 -3.81 23.47 4.67
C LYS A 16 -2.98 22.20 4.55
N ASP A 17 -3.25 21.19 5.38
CA ASP A 17 -2.59 19.88 5.32
C ASP A 17 -3.02 19.15 4.06
N ILE A 18 -4.34 18.95 3.89
CA ILE A 18 -4.88 18.20 2.76
C ILE A 18 -4.58 18.87 1.42
N TYR A 19 -4.57 20.21 1.36
CA TYR A 19 -4.14 20.94 0.15
C TYR A 19 -2.69 20.66 -0.26
N ASP A 20 -1.80 20.39 0.68
CA ASP A 20 -0.45 19.98 0.35
C ASP A 20 -0.38 18.49 0.00
N ALA A 21 -1.17 17.63 0.65
CA ALA A 21 -1.29 16.21 0.31
C ALA A 21 -1.66 16.01 -1.17
N GLU A 22 -2.73 16.67 -1.62
CA GLU A 22 -3.20 16.70 -3.01
C GLU A 22 -2.10 17.15 -3.99
N LYS A 23 -1.37 18.20 -3.63
CA LYS A 23 -0.22 18.70 -4.41
C LYS A 23 0.97 17.75 -4.44
N GLN A 24 1.10 16.88 -3.46
CA GLN A 24 2.10 15.81 -3.49
C GLN A 24 1.62 14.67 -4.40
N LEU A 25 0.34 14.31 -4.35
CA LEU A 25 -0.25 13.27 -5.19
C LEU A 25 -0.22 13.59 -6.68
N THR A 26 -0.51 14.83 -7.08
CA THR A 26 -0.35 15.27 -8.49
C THR A 26 1.07 15.04 -9.06
N LYS A 27 2.09 14.93 -8.20
CA LYS A 27 3.48 14.60 -8.60
C LYS A 27 3.78 13.11 -8.55
N ALA A 28 3.04 12.35 -7.76
CA ALA A 28 3.20 10.91 -7.59
C ALA A 28 2.45 10.13 -8.68
N LEU A 29 1.18 10.49 -8.94
CA LEU A 29 0.28 9.78 -9.84
C LEU A 29 0.83 9.60 -11.27
N PRO A 30 1.45 10.62 -11.93
CA PRO A 30 2.04 10.42 -13.26
C PRO A 30 3.16 9.37 -13.27
N LYS A 31 3.87 9.21 -12.14
CA LYS A 31 4.95 8.21 -12.02
C LYS A 31 4.38 6.81 -11.81
N LEU A 32 3.29 6.69 -11.05
CA LEU A 32 2.57 5.43 -10.85
C LEU A 32 1.94 4.96 -12.16
N ALA A 33 1.19 5.82 -12.85
CA ALA A 33 0.61 5.54 -14.17
C ALA A 33 1.65 5.04 -15.17
N LYS A 34 2.83 5.66 -15.20
CA LYS A 34 3.93 5.25 -16.08
C LYS A 34 4.52 3.88 -15.74
N LYS A 35 4.56 3.52 -14.46
CA LYS A 35 5.15 2.25 -13.98
C LYS A 35 4.15 1.10 -13.99
N ALA A 36 2.85 1.38 -13.92
CA ALA A 36 1.79 0.39 -13.92
C ALA A 36 1.78 -0.40 -15.23
N THR A 37 1.69 -1.73 -15.14
CA THR A 37 1.71 -2.61 -16.31
C THR A 37 0.31 -3.02 -16.74
N ALA A 38 -0.59 -3.22 -15.78
CA ALA A 38 -2.01 -3.42 -16.00
C ALA A 38 -2.64 -2.15 -16.63
N PRO A 39 -3.26 -2.25 -17.81
CA PRO A 39 -3.92 -1.12 -18.48
C PRO A 39 -4.96 -0.43 -17.58
N GLU A 40 -5.77 -1.20 -16.87
CA GLU A 40 -6.84 -0.70 -15.99
C GLU A 40 -6.26 0.08 -14.80
N LEU A 41 -5.13 -0.37 -14.24
CA LEU A 41 -4.45 0.31 -13.14
C LEU A 41 -3.84 1.64 -13.59
N ARG A 42 -3.21 1.65 -14.76
CA ARG A 42 -2.68 2.88 -15.36
C ARG A 42 -3.79 3.90 -15.63
N GLU A 43 -4.89 3.47 -16.22
CA GLU A 43 -6.07 4.32 -16.45
C GLU A 43 -6.63 4.86 -15.13
N ALA A 44 -6.70 4.04 -14.08
CA ALA A 44 -7.12 4.50 -12.75
C ALA A 44 -6.21 5.62 -12.22
N PHE A 45 -4.89 5.52 -12.35
CA PHE A 45 -3.98 6.60 -11.93
C PHE A 45 -4.07 7.87 -12.80
N GLU A 46 -4.32 7.73 -14.11
CA GLU A 46 -4.49 8.87 -15.02
C GLU A 46 -5.81 9.61 -14.79
N GLU A 47 -6.88 8.88 -14.47
CA GLU A 47 -8.17 9.45 -14.07
C GLU A 47 -8.06 10.13 -12.71
N HIS A 48 -7.49 9.44 -11.73
CA HIS A 48 -7.36 9.99 -10.38
C HIS A 48 -6.49 11.27 -10.37
N LEU A 49 -5.45 11.36 -11.21
CA LEU A 49 -4.71 12.61 -11.39
C LEU A 49 -5.60 13.79 -11.81
N GLN A 50 -6.55 13.57 -12.72
CA GLN A 50 -7.48 14.62 -13.15
C GLN A 50 -8.42 15.01 -12.00
N GLN A 51 -8.91 14.03 -11.25
CA GLN A 51 -9.72 14.27 -10.05
C GLN A 51 -8.94 15.09 -9.01
N THR A 52 -7.71 14.69 -8.66
CA THR A 52 -6.83 15.41 -7.73
C THR A 52 -6.59 16.88 -8.17
N GLU A 53 -6.45 17.15 -9.47
CA GLU A 53 -6.34 18.52 -9.99
C GLU A 53 -7.63 19.34 -9.76
N GLU A 54 -8.80 18.71 -9.91
CA GLU A 54 -10.09 19.30 -9.58
C GLU A 54 -10.27 19.49 -8.06
N HIS A 55 -9.80 18.56 -7.24
CA HIS A 55 -9.81 18.64 -5.77
C HIS A 55 -9.01 19.83 -5.27
N ILE A 56 -7.81 20.05 -5.84
CA ILE A 56 -7.00 21.25 -5.59
C ILE A 56 -7.79 22.52 -5.92
N ALA A 57 -8.44 22.57 -7.09
CA ALA A 57 -9.24 23.73 -7.49
C ALA A 57 -10.44 23.94 -6.54
N ARG A 58 -11.04 22.86 -6.04
CA ARG A 58 -12.12 22.88 -5.06
C ARG A 58 -11.65 23.40 -3.71
N LEU A 59 -10.48 22.98 -3.24
CA LEU A 59 -9.84 23.52 -2.04
C LEU A 59 -9.50 25.00 -2.18
N GLU A 60 -9.08 25.47 -3.36
CA GLU A 60 -8.86 26.90 -3.63
C GLU A 60 -10.15 27.72 -3.48
N GLN A 61 -11.31 27.17 -3.89
CA GLN A 61 -12.62 27.77 -3.61
C GLN A 61 -12.92 27.78 -2.11
N VAL A 62 -12.58 26.72 -1.38
CA VAL A 62 -12.74 26.67 0.08
C VAL A 62 -11.89 27.75 0.77
N PHE A 63 -10.63 27.94 0.35
CA PHE A 63 -9.77 29.01 0.88
C PHE A 63 -10.43 30.39 0.70
N ASP A 64 -10.99 30.66 -0.48
CA ASP A 64 -11.69 31.92 -0.77
C ASP A 64 -12.94 32.10 0.10
N GLN A 65 -13.81 31.09 0.17
CA GLN A 65 -15.02 31.10 1.02
C GLN A 65 -14.71 31.27 2.51
N MET A 66 -13.55 30.79 2.96
CA MET A 66 -13.09 30.94 4.34
C MET A 66 -12.31 32.23 4.60
N GLY A 67 -12.07 33.06 3.59
CA GLY A 67 -11.29 34.29 3.71
C GLY A 67 -9.82 34.03 4.08
N MET A 68 -9.29 32.88 3.66
CA MET A 68 -7.94 32.42 3.96
C MET A 68 -7.03 32.60 2.75
N PRO A 69 -5.74 32.91 2.95
CA PRO A 69 -4.78 32.85 1.85
C PRO A 69 -4.61 31.40 1.38
N VAL A 70 -4.60 31.19 0.06
CA VAL A 70 -4.31 29.90 -0.57
C VAL A 70 -2.85 29.51 -0.30
N ARG A 71 -2.62 28.86 0.83
CA ARG A 71 -1.28 28.47 1.27
C ARG A 71 -1.37 27.22 2.13
N GLY A 72 -0.92 26.10 1.58
CA GLY A 72 -0.77 24.86 2.30
C GLY A 72 0.30 24.91 3.39
N LYS A 73 0.26 23.88 4.24
CA LYS A 73 1.36 23.49 5.13
C LYS A 73 1.81 22.11 4.68
N LYS A 74 3.08 21.80 4.88
CA LYS A 74 3.63 20.50 4.49
C LYS A 74 2.86 19.37 5.18
N CYS A 75 2.22 18.51 4.40
CA CYS A 75 1.59 17.29 4.89
C CYS A 75 2.66 16.21 5.04
N GLU A 76 3.12 16.00 6.27
CA GLU A 76 4.10 14.96 6.56
C GLU A 76 3.49 13.57 6.35
N ALA A 77 2.21 13.36 6.68
CA ALA A 77 1.56 12.06 6.55
C ALA A 77 1.58 11.57 5.09
N MET A 78 1.07 12.37 4.16
CA MET A 78 1.07 12.04 2.74
C MET A 78 2.48 11.85 2.19
N GLN A 79 3.45 12.69 2.62
CA GLN A 79 4.83 12.51 2.19
C GLN A 79 5.39 11.13 2.58
N HIS A 80 5.12 10.69 3.82
CA HIS A 80 5.59 9.39 4.29
C HIS A 80 4.86 8.24 3.61
N LEU A 81 3.55 8.35 3.37
CA LEU A 81 2.78 7.34 2.62
C LEU A 81 3.31 7.18 1.19
N ILE A 82 3.57 8.29 0.49
CA ILE A 82 4.17 8.27 -0.85
C ILE A 82 5.58 7.68 -0.81
N ALA A 83 6.39 8.00 0.21
CA ALA A 83 7.74 7.45 0.34
C ALA A 83 7.69 5.93 0.58
N GLU A 84 6.91 5.48 1.55
CA GLU A 84 6.69 4.06 1.86
C GLU A 84 6.20 3.30 0.62
N GLY A 85 5.22 3.84 -0.10
CA GLY A 85 4.72 3.25 -1.33
C GLY A 85 5.79 3.11 -2.42
N ASN A 86 6.63 4.13 -2.60
CA ASN A 86 7.72 4.06 -3.57
C ASN A 86 8.78 3.02 -3.19
N ASP A 87 9.09 2.89 -1.90
CA ASP A 87 10.03 1.89 -1.40
C ASP A 87 9.47 0.48 -1.64
N MET A 88 8.21 0.23 -1.25
CA MET A 88 7.52 -1.06 -1.49
C MET A 88 7.51 -1.42 -2.98
N ILE A 89 7.09 -0.51 -3.87
CA ILE A 89 7.06 -0.72 -5.32
C ILE A 89 8.47 -1.06 -5.87
N GLY A 90 9.53 -0.53 -5.25
CA GLY A 90 10.92 -0.78 -5.64
C GLY A 90 11.45 -2.16 -5.25
N GLU A 91 10.81 -2.85 -4.32
CA GLU A 91 11.18 -4.20 -3.86
C GLU A 91 10.63 -5.31 -4.78
N ALA A 92 9.63 -5.02 -5.62
CA ALA A 92 9.03 -6.01 -6.52
C ALA A 92 9.96 -6.41 -7.68
N GLU A 93 10.19 -7.72 -7.82
CA GLU A 93 11.04 -8.30 -8.86
C GLU A 93 10.28 -8.54 -10.18
N ASP A 94 8.96 -8.71 -10.12
CA ASP A 94 8.08 -8.91 -11.27
C ASP A 94 6.98 -7.83 -11.38
N ASP A 95 6.35 -7.77 -12.55
CA ASP A 95 5.37 -6.73 -12.89
C ASP A 95 4.04 -6.89 -12.14
N ALA A 96 3.58 -8.11 -11.91
CA ALA A 96 2.29 -8.37 -11.25
C ALA A 96 2.36 -8.04 -9.76
N THR A 97 3.43 -8.47 -9.08
CA THR A 97 3.70 -8.09 -7.69
C THR A 97 3.85 -6.57 -7.56
N ARG A 98 4.50 -5.91 -8.53
CA ARG A 98 4.66 -4.46 -8.53
C ARG A 98 3.33 -3.74 -8.63
N ASP A 99 2.44 -4.15 -9.53
CA ASP A 99 1.11 -3.57 -9.68
C ASP A 99 0.25 -3.82 -8.42
N ALA A 100 0.36 -4.98 -7.79
CA ALA A 100 -0.30 -5.26 -6.51
C ALA A 100 0.19 -4.31 -5.38
N LEU A 101 1.50 -4.06 -5.31
CA LEU A 101 2.07 -3.09 -4.35
C LEU A 101 1.66 -1.66 -4.66
N MET A 102 1.51 -1.29 -5.93
CA MET A 102 0.98 0.01 -6.34
C MET A 102 -0.45 0.22 -5.85
N ILE A 103 -1.31 -0.79 -6.03
CA ILE A 103 -2.70 -0.74 -5.53
C ILE A 103 -2.69 -0.57 -4.01
N ALA A 104 -1.96 -1.41 -3.29
CA ALA A 104 -1.90 -1.33 -1.83
C ALA A 104 -1.38 0.03 -1.32
N ALA A 105 -0.36 0.60 -1.98
CA ALA A 105 0.17 1.91 -1.64
C ALA A 105 -0.83 3.05 -1.94
N ALA A 106 -1.52 2.98 -3.08
CA ALA A 106 -2.53 3.96 -3.47
C ALA A 106 -3.71 3.94 -2.50
N GLN A 107 -4.25 2.77 -2.17
CA GLN A 107 -5.35 2.64 -1.19
C GLN A 107 -4.99 3.22 0.18
N LYS A 108 -3.75 3.10 0.63
CA LYS A 108 -3.31 3.76 1.89
C LYS A 108 -3.40 5.30 1.79
N CYS A 109 -3.11 5.87 0.62
CA CYS A 109 -3.28 7.30 0.37
C CYS A 109 -4.78 7.66 0.37
N GLU A 110 -5.62 6.93 -0.39
CA GLU A 110 -7.07 7.14 -0.42
C GLU A 110 -7.68 7.10 0.99
N HIS A 111 -7.32 6.10 1.80
CA HIS A 111 -7.83 5.96 3.16
C HIS A 111 -7.44 7.12 4.08
N TYR A 112 -6.27 7.72 3.86
CA TYR A 112 -5.87 8.93 4.57
C TYR A 112 -6.75 10.11 4.14
N GLU A 113 -7.00 10.29 2.85
CA GLU A 113 -7.83 11.38 2.32
C GLU A 113 -9.30 11.24 2.72
N ILE A 114 -9.87 10.03 2.65
CA ILE A 114 -11.21 9.71 3.14
C ILE A 114 -11.36 10.09 4.63
N ALA A 115 -10.33 9.80 5.44
CA ALA A 115 -10.34 10.17 6.85
C ALA A 115 -10.26 11.68 7.07
N SER A 116 -9.38 12.38 6.33
CA SER A 116 -9.22 13.83 6.41
C SER A 116 -10.46 14.57 5.90
N TYR A 117 -10.96 14.28 4.69
CA TYR A 117 -12.16 14.88 4.13
C TYR A 117 -13.41 14.60 4.97
N GLY A 118 -13.57 13.36 5.45
CA GLY A 118 -14.65 12.99 6.38
C GLY A 118 -14.65 13.84 7.64
N THR A 119 -13.45 14.12 8.19
CA THR A 119 -13.26 14.93 9.39
C THR A 119 -13.58 16.41 9.14
N ILE A 120 -12.98 17.04 8.13
CA ILE A 120 -13.16 18.47 7.87
C ILE A 120 -14.56 18.81 7.39
N ARG A 121 -15.25 17.89 6.69
CA ARG A 121 -16.67 18.01 6.38
C ARG A 121 -17.53 18.13 7.63
N VAL A 122 -17.30 17.27 8.62
CA VAL A 122 -18.06 17.30 9.88
C VAL A 122 -17.78 18.61 10.62
N TRP A 123 -16.52 19.03 10.70
CA TRP A 123 -16.16 20.29 11.36
C TRP A 123 -16.77 21.51 10.66
N ALA A 124 -16.75 21.56 9.33
CA ALA A 124 -17.38 22.63 8.55
C ALA A 124 -18.88 22.73 8.85
N ASN A 125 -19.58 21.59 8.91
CA ASN A 125 -21.00 21.54 9.30
C ASN A 125 -21.23 22.07 10.73
N LEU A 126 -20.43 21.63 11.70
CA LEU A 126 -20.54 22.09 13.10
C LEU A 126 -20.29 23.60 13.26
N LEU A 127 -19.47 24.18 12.38
CA LEU A 127 -19.18 25.61 12.33
C LEU A 127 -20.18 26.42 11.47
N GLY A 128 -21.22 25.77 10.94
CA GLY A 128 -22.24 26.41 10.10
C GLY A 128 -21.75 26.79 8.69
N LYS A 129 -20.64 26.22 8.24
CA LYS A 129 -20.05 26.44 6.90
C LYS A 129 -20.57 25.39 5.91
N THR A 130 -21.89 25.39 5.69
CA THR A 130 -22.56 24.32 4.92
C THR A 130 -22.10 24.23 3.47
N GLU A 131 -21.85 25.37 2.80
CA GLU A 131 -21.35 25.38 1.42
C GLU A 131 -19.95 24.76 1.31
N VAL A 132 -19.05 25.10 2.23
CA VAL A 132 -17.73 24.47 2.36
C VAL A 132 -17.84 22.97 2.64
N ALA A 133 -18.77 22.57 3.51
CA ALA A 133 -18.99 21.16 3.83
C ALA A 133 -19.48 20.36 2.60
N THR A 134 -20.28 20.96 1.72
CA THR A 134 -20.68 20.33 0.45
C THR A 134 -19.46 20.10 -0.45
N LEU A 135 -18.56 21.07 -0.58
CA LEU A 135 -17.34 20.90 -1.37
C LEU A 135 -16.45 19.76 -0.82
N PHE A 136 -16.37 19.61 0.51
CA PHE A 136 -15.65 18.48 1.11
C PHE A 136 -16.37 17.15 0.90
N GLU A 137 -17.70 17.13 0.89
CA GLU A 137 -18.46 15.90 0.59
C GLU A 137 -18.25 15.45 -0.85
N ASP A 138 -18.29 16.38 -1.82
CA ASP A 138 -18.07 16.05 -3.24
C ASP A 138 -16.70 15.36 -3.43
N THR A 139 -15.65 15.91 -2.78
CA THR A 139 -14.31 15.30 -2.81
C THR A 139 -14.29 13.95 -2.11
N LEU A 140 -14.90 13.86 -0.92
CA LEU A 140 -14.94 12.63 -0.14
C LEU A 140 -15.59 11.46 -0.91
N GLU A 141 -16.64 11.73 -1.69
CA GLU A 141 -17.28 10.69 -2.50
C GLU A 141 -16.39 10.27 -3.68
N GLU A 142 -15.70 11.23 -4.33
CA GLU A 142 -14.72 10.92 -5.37
C GLU A 142 -13.57 10.03 -4.86
N GLU A 143 -13.03 10.28 -3.65
CA GLU A 143 -11.97 9.41 -3.08
C GLU A 143 -12.48 8.01 -2.72
N LYS A 144 -13.72 7.89 -2.25
CA LYS A 144 -14.32 6.58 -2.00
C LYS A 144 -14.50 5.80 -3.29
N GLU A 145 -14.91 6.47 -4.37
CA GLU A 145 -15.04 5.86 -5.68
C GLU A 145 -13.67 5.42 -6.23
N ALA A 146 -12.62 6.23 -6.02
CA ALA A 146 -11.25 5.88 -6.38
C ALA A 146 -10.74 4.63 -5.63
N ASP A 147 -10.88 4.58 -4.30
CA ASP A 147 -10.53 3.39 -3.50
C ASP A 147 -11.34 2.15 -3.91
N GLN A 148 -12.64 2.33 -4.20
CA GLN A 148 -13.49 1.25 -4.68
C GLN A 148 -13.02 0.74 -6.05
N LYS A 149 -12.61 1.64 -6.95
CA LYS A 149 -12.04 1.27 -8.26
C LYS A 149 -10.75 0.49 -8.10
N LEU A 150 -9.85 0.93 -7.22
CA LEU A 150 -8.62 0.21 -6.88
C LEU A 150 -8.91 -1.19 -6.34
N THR A 151 -9.89 -1.33 -5.45
CA THR A 151 -10.34 -2.63 -4.92
C THR A 151 -10.83 -3.56 -6.05
N GLN A 152 -11.64 -3.05 -6.98
CA GLN A 152 -12.12 -3.85 -8.13
C GLN A 152 -10.97 -4.32 -9.02
N ILE A 153 -9.97 -3.46 -9.27
CA ILE A 153 -8.77 -3.82 -10.03
C ILE A 153 -7.99 -4.92 -9.29
N ALA A 154 -7.83 -4.76 -7.98
CA ALA A 154 -7.17 -5.72 -7.10
C ALA A 154 -7.84 -7.11 -7.18
N GLU A 155 -9.17 -7.17 -7.15
CA GLU A 155 -9.96 -8.40 -7.19
C GLU A 155 -10.04 -9.06 -8.58
N SER A 156 -9.84 -8.30 -9.66
CA SER A 156 -10.10 -8.79 -11.03
C SER A 156 -8.97 -9.60 -11.65
N CYS A 157 -7.73 -9.07 -11.68
CA CYS A 157 -6.62 -9.73 -12.36
C CYS A 157 -5.26 -9.49 -11.71
N VAL A 158 -5.01 -8.31 -11.11
CA VAL A 158 -3.68 -7.93 -10.63
C VAL A 158 -3.21 -8.81 -9.48
N ASN A 159 -4.01 -8.95 -8.41
CA ASN A 159 -3.62 -9.78 -7.28
C ASN A 159 -3.68 -11.27 -7.59
N GLN A 160 -4.52 -11.70 -8.55
CA GLN A 160 -4.54 -13.09 -8.99
C GLN A 160 -3.23 -13.46 -9.70
N GLN A 161 -2.75 -12.59 -10.60
CA GLN A 161 -1.46 -12.79 -11.28
C GLN A 161 -0.30 -12.79 -10.27
N ALA A 162 -0.32 -11.88 -9.29
CA ALA A 162 0.69 -11.85 -8.23
C ALA A 162 0.67 -13.13 -7.37
N ALA A 163 -0.52 -13.65 -7.04
CA ALA A 163 -0.66 -14.90 -6.27
C ALA A 163 -0.09 -16.12 -7.03
N GLU A 164 -0.31 -16.19 -8.34
CA GLU A 164 0.19 -17.29 -9.20
C GLU A 164 1.71 -17.23 -9.42
N SER A 165 2.33 -16.05 -9.28
CA SER A 165 3.77 -15.83 -9.52
C SER A 165 4.68 -16.46 -8.45
N GLY A 166 4.16 -16.77 -7.26
CA GLY A 166 4.90 -17.34 -6.14
C GLY A 166 4.80 -18.87 -5.98
N GLU A 167 3.94 -19.56 -6.75
CA GLU A 167 3.71 -21.01 -6.61
C GLU A 167 4.61 -21.86 -7.54
N GLY A 168 5.58 -21.24 -8.21
CA GLY A 168 6.37 -21.85 -9.27
C GLY A 168 7.81 -22.21 -8.91
N GLU A 169 8.14 -22.63 -7.68
CA GLU A 169 9.49 -23.12 -7.33
C GLU A 169 9.51 -24.02 -6.08
N GLU A 170 8.70 -25.09 -6.06
CA GLU A 170 9.09 -26.29 -5.30
C GLU A 170 10.05 -27.10 -6.19
N GLU A 171 11.36 -26.86 -6.06
CA GLU A 171 12.37 -27.77 -6.61
C GLU A 171 12.10 -29.18 -6.06
N GLU A 172 11.69 -30.10 -6.93
CA GLU A 172 11.67 -31.54 -6.63
C GLU A 172 13.10 -31.96 -6.27
N GLU A 173 13.38 -32.03 -4.97
CA GLU A 173 14.65 -32.55 -4.44
C GLU A 173 14.75 -34.03 -4.86
N GLU A 174 15.44 -34.30 -5.97
CA GLU A 174 15.70 -35.66 -6.49
C GLU A 174 16.40 -36.49 -5.39
N ARG A 175 15.62 -37.31 -4.69
CA ARG A 175 16.15 -38.27 -3.71
C ARG A 175 17.12 -39.23 -4.41
N PRO A 176 18.38 -39.36 -3.96
CA PRO A 176 19.33 -40.24 -4.61
C PRO A 176 18.90 -41.71 -4.46
N ARG A 177 18.82 -42.42 -5.59
CA ARG A 177 18.54 -43.86 -5.66
C ARG A 177 19.53 -44.64 -4.81
N GLN A 178 19.05 -45.36 -3.80
CA GLN A 178 19.87 -46.30 -3.03
C GLN A 178 20.44 -47.39 -3.96
N VAL A 179 21.76 -47.37 -4.13
CA VAL A 179 22.50 -48.43 -4.81
C VAL A 179 22.58 -49.64 -3.87
N ARG A 180 22.02 -50.77 -4.31
CA ARG A 180 22.10 -52.07 -3.62
C ARG A 180 23.56 -52.45 -3.36
N ALA A 181 23.92 -52.63 -2.09
CA ALA A 181 25.21 -53.18 -1.69
C ALA A 181 25.32 -54.66 -2.07
N ALA A 182 26.27 -54.98 -2.94
CA ALA A 182 26.69 -56.34 -3.23
C ALA A 182 27.53 -56.90 -2.08
N SER A 183 27.09 -58.00 -1.49
CA SER A 183 27.86 -58.77 -0.51
C SER A 183 29.01 -59.51 -1.21
N ARG A 184 30.25 -59.16 -0.85
CA ARG A 184 31.44 -60.01 -1.08
C ARG A 184 32.25 -60.07 0.20
N GLY A 185 32.55 -61.30 0.59
CA GLY A 185 33.08 -61.67 1.90
C GLY A 185 34.55 -61.38 2.09
N ARG A 186 34.99 -61.64 3.33
CA ARG A 186 36.40 -61.83 3.66
C ARG A 186 36.54 -62.85 4.80
N GLN A 187 37.34 -63.87 4.51
CA GLN A 187 37.85 -64.89 5.44
C GLN A 187 38.93 -64.32 6.37
N GLY A 188 39.12 -64.99 7.51
CA GLY A 188 40.28 -64.87 8.42
C GLY A 188 39.83 -64.93 9.89
N ALA A 189 39.58 -66.11 10.48
CA ALA A 189 40.54 -67.10 11.03
C ALA A 189 41.11 -66.76 12.43
N ALA A 190 40.74 -67.62 13.39
CA ALA A 190 41.37 -67.95 14.69
C ALA A 190 41.37 -66.84 15.77
N ASP A 191 41.32 -67.08 17.09
CA ASP A 191 41.57 -68.27 17.91
C ASP A 191 40.99 -68.05 19.34
N ARG A 192 40.58 -69.14 20.00
CA ARG A 192 40.51 -69.44 21.46
C ARG A 192 40.16 -68.36 22.51
N GLY A 193 39.21 -68.69 23.40
CA GLY A 193 39.27 -68.15 24.78
C GLY A 193 38.02 -68.19 25.69
N ARG A 194 37.50 -69.38 26.00
CA ARG A 194 36.97 -69.83 27.31
C ARG A 194 36.40 -68.80 28.34
N SER A 195 35.08 -68.89 28.55
CA SER A 195 34.33 -69.04 29.84
C SER A 195 34.42 -67.99 30.97
N ARG A 196 33.21 -67.49 31.34
CA ARG A 196 32.60 -67.30 32.69
C ARG A 196 31.91 -65.92 32.77
N SER A 197 30.58 -65.83 32.75
CA SER A 197 29.61 -66.09 33.82
C SER A 197 29.63 -65.06 34.97
N ARG A 198 28.46 -64.43 35.16
CA ARG A 198 27.92 -63.71 36.34
C ARG A 198 28.37 -62.25 36.52
N GLN A 199 27.48 -61.26 36.36
CA GLN A 199 26.32 -60.85 37.19
C GLN A 199 26.71 -59.86 38.32
N LEU A 200 26.05 -58.70 38.23
CA LEU A 200 25.40 -57.90 39.27
C LEU A 200 26.18 -56.79 40.00
N ALA A 201 25.41 -55.69 40.12
CA ALA A 201 25.48 -54.49 40.95
C ALA A 201 26.38 -53.36 40.47
#